data_AF-A0A2V9DW13-F1
#
_entry.id   AF-A0A2V9DW13-F1
#
_cell.length_a   1.000
_cell.length_b   1.000
_cell.length_c   1.000
_cell.angle_alpha   90.00
_cell.angle_beta   90.00
_cell.angle_gamma   90.00
#
_symmetry.space_group_name_H-M   'P 1'
#
loop_
_entity.id
_entity.type
_entity.pdbx_description
1 polymer ?
#
loop_
_entity_poly.entity_id
_entity_poly.type
_entity_poly.pdbx_seq_one_letter_code
_entity_poly.pdbx_strand_id
1 'polypeptide(L)'
;MELRIKAARTTKDIDLTMRSVFSSGEKKDDKKDLAVLEKLQEAAAFSSDDFFVYTIGEPISDLDVAPYGGARFAVEARLDGRVFVGFHLDVGIGDAVMEPLEVIEGRDWLGFAGIASPSLYMIPREQQFAEKLHAYTLPRPGAANSRVRDLVDMVLLIQSATLAHNKVTEAIRVTFERRKTHTLPNTLPVPPAEWQKPYEALARECGLSGQVEDAFEILRTFAEPIVGG
;
A
#
# COMPACT_ATOMS: atom_id res chain seq x y z
N MET A 1 3.58 -4.47 1.65
CA MET A 1 5.05 -4.72 1.70
C MET A 1 5.39 -5.95 2.53
N GLU A 2 4.99 -6.00 3.81
CA GLU A 2 5.36 -7.08 4.76
C GLU A 2 5.04 -8.51 4.29
N LEU A 3 3.88 -8.70 3.66
CA LEU A 3 3.49 -10.01 3.12
C LEU A 3 4.35 -10.46 1.92
N ARG A 4 4.99 -9.52 1.21
CA ARG A 4 5.77 -9.77 0.00
C ARG A 4 7.26 -9.92 0.29
N ILE A 5 7.80 -9.10 1.18
CA ILE A 5 9.24 -9.02 1.48
C ILE A 5 9.44 -9.25 2.97
N LYS A 6 10.14 -10.33 3.34
CA LYS A 6 10.36 -10.71 4.74
C LYS A 6 11.07 -9.63 5.55
N ALA A 7 11.95 -8.86 4.90
CA ALA A 7 12.71 -7.78 5.51
C ALA A 7 12.00 -6.41 5.40
N ALA A 8 10.74 -6.35 4.97
CA ALA A 8 10.03 -5.09 4.99
C ALA A 8 9.70 -4.67 6.44
N ARG A 9 9.63 -3.35 6.65
CA ARG A 9 9.14 -2.74 7.88
C ARG A 9 7.78 -3.29 8.30
N THR A 10 7.54 -3.29 9.60
CA THR A 10 6.27 -3.71 10.20
C THR A 10 5.16 -2.71 9.83
N THR A 11 3.96 -3.21 9.54
CA THR A 11 2.76 -2.37 9.39
C THR A 11 1.61 -2.89 10.23
N LYS A 12 0.84 -1.99 10.84
CA LYS A 12 -0.41 -2.33 11.54
C LYS A 12 -1.65 -2.09 10.69
N ASP A 13 -1.47 -1.46 9.53
CA ASP A 13 -2.53 -1.06 8.63
C ASP A 13 -2.59 -2.01 7.44
N ILE A 14 -3.81 -2.33 7.01
CA ILE A 14 -4.06 -3.10 5.79
C ILE A 14 -4.64 -2.15 4.75
N ASP A 15 -3.91 -1.96 3.67
CA ASP A 15 -4.36 -1.19 2.51
C ASP A 15 -5.10 -2.11 1.54
N LEU A 16 -6.35 -1.77 1.21
CA LEU A 16 -7.16 -2.44 0.20
C LEU A 16 -7.48 -1.47 -0.94
N THR A 17 -7.46 -1.98 -2.18
CA THR A 17 -7.97 -1.25 -3.33
C THR A 17 -9.26 -1.89 -3.80
N MET A 18 -10.32 -1.10 -3.86
CA MET A 18 -11.59 -1.54 -4.42
C MET A 18 -11.69 -1.14 -5.90
N ARG A 19 -11.89 -2.14 -6.76
CA ARG A 19 -12.31 -1.92 -8.15
C ARG A 19 -13.67 -1.24 -8.13
N SER A 20 -13.79 -0.09 -8.80
CA SER A 20 -15.02 0.71 -8.79
C SER A 20 -16.25 -0.16 -9.12
N VAL A 21 -17.11 -0.39 -8.13
CA VAL A 21 -18.46 -0.96 -8.32
C VAL A 21 -19.48 0.17 -8.53
N PHE A 22 -19.06 1.42 -8.33
CA PHE A 22 -19.93 2.59 -8.39
C PHE A 22 -19.86 3.24 -9.77
N SER A 23 -21.01 3.35 -10.43
CA SER A 23 -21.18 4.12 -11.65
C SER A 23 -20.71 5.56 -11.41
N SER A 24 -19.82 6.01 -12.27
CA SER A 24 -19.18 7.33 -12.26
C SER A 24 -20.18 8.48 -12.20
N GLY A 25 -20.00 9.42 -11.27
CA GLY A 25 -20.76 10.67 -11.27
C GLY A 25 -20.35 11.67 -10.20
N GLU A 26 -20.32 11.28 -8.93
CA GLU A 26 -20.31 12.30 -7.86
C GLU A 26 -19.03 12.25 -7.02
N LYS A 27 -18.41 13.41 -6.80
CA LYS A 27 -17.34 13.61 -5.82
C LYS A 27 -17.92 13.43 -4.42
N LYS A 28 -17.14 12.82 -3.53
CA LYS A 28 -17.35 12.69 -2.08
C LYS A 28 -18.83 12.53 -1.70
N ASP A 29 -19.27 11.29 -1.67
CA ASP A 29 -20.62 10.95 -1.27
C ASP A 29 -20.49 9.99 -0.09
N ASP A 30 -20.91 10.41 1.10
CA ASP A 30 -20.92 9.57 2.32
C ASP A 30 -21.61 8.22 2.05
N LYS A 31 -22.52 8.16 1.05
CA LYS A 31 -23.15 6.92 0.59
C LYS A 31 -22.17 5.91 0.00
N LYS A 32 -21.05 6.34 -0.59
CA LYS A 32 -20.01 5.43 -1.10
C LYS A 32 -19.27 4.76 0.03
N ASP A 33 -18.89 5.51 1.06
CA ASP A 33 -18.20 4.94 2.22
C ASP A 33 -19.13 4.04 3.02
N LEU A 34 -20.43 4.36 3.09
CA LEU A 34 -21.44 3.46 3.63
C LEU A 34 -21.59 2.17 2.80
N ALA A 35 -21.59 2.25 1.47
CA ALA A 35 -21.65 1.08 0.62
C ALA A 35 -20.36 0.22 0.68
N VAL A 36 -19.20 0.85 0.91
CA VAL A 36 -17.95 0.15 1.21
C VAL A 36 -18.06 -0.55 2.56
N LEU A 37 -18.57 0.15 3.59
CA LEU A 37 -18.77 -0.40 4.92
C LEU A 37 -19.69 -1.62 4.91
N GLU A 38 -20.83 -1.55 4.20
CA GLU A 38 -21.73 -2.70 4.04
C GLU A 38 -20.99 -3.91 3.46
N LYS A 39 -20.23 -3.72 2.38
CA LYS A 39 -19.45 -4.81 1.75
C LYS A 39 -18.38 -5.38 2.69
N LEU A 40 -17.72 -4.51 3.45
CA LEU A 40 -16.72 -4.92 4.43
C LEU A 40 -17.39 -5.73 5.56
N GLN A 41 -18.54 -5.29 6.07
CA GLN A 41 -19.29 -6.01 7.11
C GLN A 41 -19.86 -7.34 6.61
N GLU A 42 -20.36 -7.39 5.37
CA GLU A 42 -20.76 -8.64 4.71
C GLU A 42 -19.58 -9.62 4.62
N ALA A 43 -18.40 -9.15 4.22
CA ALA A 43 -17.20 -9.98 4.16
C ALA A 43 -16.73 -10.43 5.55
N ALA A 44 -16.80 -9.55 6.56
CA ALA A 44 -16.44 -9.86 7.94
C ALA A 44 -17.40 -10.82 8.64
N ALA A 45 -18.63 -10.97 8.13
CA ALA A 45 -19.61 -11.93 8.62
C ALA A 45 -19.29 -13.38 8.18
N PHE A 46 -18.35 -13.57 7.24
CA PHE A 46 -17.86 -14.90 6.89
C PHE A 46 -17.09 -15.52 8.06
N SER A 47 -17.45 -16.75 8.44
CA SER A 47 -16.77 -17.53 9.48
C SER A 47 -15.86 -18.58 8.85
N SER A 48 -14.59 -18.57 9.23
CA SER A 48 -13.57 -19.55 8.84
C SER A 48 -13.39 -20.69 9.87
N ASP A 49 -14.29 -20.81 10.84
CA ASP A 49 -14.19 -21.74 11.98
C ASP A 49 -12.85 -21.62 12.74
N ASP A 50 -12.25 -20.44 12.72
CA ASP A 50 -10.97 -20.10 13.35
C ASP A 50 -11.14 -19.35 14.68
N PHE A 51 -12.38 -19.30 15.20
CA PHE A 51 -12.81 -18.63 16.42
C PHE A 51 -12.71 -17.09 16.42
N PHE A 52 -12.21 -16.48 15.34
CA PHE A 52 -12.16 -15.03 15.24
C PHE A 52 -13.52 -14.46 14.83
N VAL A 53 -13.88 -13.35 15.46
CA VAL A 53 -15.03 -12.53 15.06
C VAL A 53 -14.54 -11.12 14.78
N TYR A 54 -14.78 -10.65 13.55
CA TYR A 54 -14.38 -9.32 13.12
C TYR A 54 -15.58 -8.38 13.10
N THR A 55 -15.40 -7.18 13.64
CA THR A 55 -16.40 -6.10 13.55
C THR A 55 -15.73 -4.89 12.90
N ILE A 56 -16.39 -4.34 11.88
CA ILE A 56 -15.90 -3.18 11.13
C ILE A 56 -16.79 -1.99 11.46
N GLY A 57 -16.17 -0.96 12.03
CA GLY A 57 -16.83 0.28 12.42
C GLY A 57 -16.95 1.28 11.27
N GLU A 58 -17.68 2.37 11.53
CA GLU A 58 -17.83 3.49 10.61
C GLU A 58 -16.48 4.11 10.18
N PRO A 59 -16.43 4.77 9.01
CA PRO A 59 -15.22 5.44 8.54
C PRO A 59 -14.77 6.50 9.55
N ILE A 60 -13.51 6.43 9.97
CA ILE A 60 -12.93 7.33 10.98
C ILE A 60 -12.16 8.51 10.37
N SER A 61 -11.74 8.40 9.11
CA SER A 61 -11.08 9.48 8.36
C SER A 61 -11.08 9.22 6.86
N ASP A 62 -11.05 10.29 6.07
CA ASP A 62 -10.90 10.23 4.62
C ASP A 62 -9.46 9.87 4.18
N LEU A 63 -9.34 9.24 3.01
CA LEU A 63 -8.08 8.99 2.29
C LEU A 63 -8.03 9.86 1.02
N ASP A 64 -7.34 10.98 1.08
CA ASP A 64 -7.26 11.97 -0.01
C ASP A 64 -6.40 11.54 -1.22
N VAL A 65 -5.75 10.38 -1.17
CA VAL A 65 -4.73 9.99 -2.16
C VAL A 65 -5.30 9.15 -3.30
N ALA A 66 -6.45 8.50 -3.11
CA ALA A 66 -7.06 7.65 -4.13
C ALA A 66 -7.95 8.47 -5.10
N PRO A 67 -8.04 8.11 -6.40
CA PRO A 67 -8.72 8.90 -7.43
C PRO A 67 -10.17 9.29 -7.14
N TYR A 68 -10.92 8.40 -6.47
CA TYR A 68 -12.31 8.65 -6.09
C TYR A 68 -12.50 8.81 -4.59
N GLY A 69 -11.41 9.12 -3.89
CA GLY A 69 -11.35 9.11 -2.43
C GLY A 69 -11.22 7.69 -1.87
N GLY A 70 -11.42 7.60 -0.57
CA GLY A 70 -11.35 6.38 0.20
C GLY A 70 -11.54 6.73 1.66
N ALA A 71 -11.63 5.71 2.49
CA ALA A 71 -11.80 5.91 3.92
C ALA A 71 -11.02 4.88 4.71
N ARG A 72 -10.70 5.27 5.93
CA ARG A 72 -10.12 4.41 6.95
C ARG A 72 -11.22 3.87 7.84
N PHE A 73 -11.26 2.57 8.03
CA PHE A 73 -12.25 1.87 8.86
C PHE A 73 -11.55 1.22 10.05
N ALA A 74 -12.14 1.36 11.24
CA ALA A 74 -11.66 0.66 12.42
C ALA A 74 -12.14 -0.79 12.42
N VAL A 75 -11.25 -1.72 12.75
CA VAL A 75 -11.56 -3.15 12.90
C VAL A 75 -11.26 -3.60 14.30
N GLU A 76 -12.24 -4.26 14.92
CA GLU A 76 -12.07 -5.01 16.16
C GLU A 76 -12.10 -6.50 15.84
N ALA A 77 -11.01 -7.21 16.17
CA ALA A 77 -10.97 -8.66 16.15
C ALA A 77 -11.16 -9.19 17.57
N ARG A 78 -12.12 -10.08 17.75
CA ARG A 78 -12.44 -10.73 19.01
C ARG A 78 -12.15 -12.22 18.93
N LEU A 79 -11.71 -12.80 20.04
CA LEU A 79 -11.48 -14.23 20.22
C LEU A 79 -12.05 -14.63 21.59
N ASP A 80 -12.87 -15.67 21.64
CA ASP A 80 -13.57 -16.11 22.86
C ASP A 80 -14.34 -14.96 23.56
N GLY A 81 -15.02 -14.13 22.77
CA GLY A 81 -15.79 -12.98 23.26
C GLY A 81 -14.96 -11.84 23.87
N ARG A 82 -13.62 -11.88 23.79
CA ARG A 82 -12.73 -10.82 24.26
C ARG A 82 -12.07 -10.11 23.09
N VAL A 83 -11.83 -8.81 23.22
CA VAL A 83 -11.04 -8.06 22.24
C VAL A 83 -9.64 -8.64 22.21
N PHE A 84 -9.24 -9.14 21.04
CA PHE A 84 -7.91 -9.67 20.81
C PHE A 84 -6.98 -8.58 20.28
N VAL A 85 -7.39 -7.88 19.22
CA VAL A 85 -6.63 -6.75 18.65
C VAL A 85 -7.55 -5.79 17.91
N GLY A 86 -7.19 -4.51 17.92
CA GLY A 86 -7.77 -3.48 17.06
C GLY A 86 -6.76 -3.00 16.02
N PHE A 87 -7.20 -2.81 14.78
CA PHE A 87 -6.39 -2.31 13.66
C PHE A 87 -7.24 -1.53 12.65
N HIS A 88 -6.63 -1.04 11.57
CA HIS A 88 -7.34 -0.25 10.57
C HIS A 88 -7.27 -0.88 9.17
N LEU A 89 -8.36 -0.72 8.42
CA LEU A 89 -8.41 -0.95 6.98
C LEU A 89 -8.44 0.39 6.27
N ASP A 90 -7.46 0.64 5.41
CA ASP A 90 -7.42 1.81 4.54
C ASP A 90 -7.94 1.35 3.16
N VAL A 91 -9.13 1.81 2.75
CA VAL A 91 -9.75 1.39 1.49
C VAL A 91 -9.73 2.53 0.48
N GLY A 92 -8.85 2.40 -0.53
CA GLY A 92 -8.79 3.31 -1.66
C GLY A 92 -9.74 2.91 -2.79
N ILE A 93 -10.44 3.89 -3.38
CA ILE A 93 -11.38 3.66 -4.47
C ILE A 93 -10.88 4.26 -5.78
N GLY A 94 -10.95 3.44 -6.83
CA GLY A 94 -10.81 3.93 -8.19
C GLY A 94 -9.39 3.99 -8.73
N ASP A 95 -8.38 3.53 -7.98
CA ASP A 95 -7.07 3.24 -8.54
C ASP A 95 -7.18 2.16 -9.63
N ALA A 96 -6.26 2.21 -10.58
CA ALA A 96 -6.16 1.16 -11.58
C ALA A 96 -5.68 -0.12 -10.88
N VAL A 97 -6.25 -1.27 -11.26
CA VAL A 97 -5.84 -2.57 -10.72
C VAL A 97 -5.35 -3.41 -11.88
N MET A 98 -4.03 -3.50 -12.01
CA MET A 98 -3.36 -4.24 -13.07
C MET A 98 -3.56 -5.75 -12.89
N GLU A 99 -3.78 -6.44 -14.01
CA GLU A 99 -3.88 -7.90 -14.06
C GLU A 99 -2.63 -8.51 -14.70
N PRO A 100 -2.29 -9.77 -14.38
CA PRO A 100 -2.92 -10.60 -13.35
C PRO A 100 -2.55 -10.11 -11.93
N LEU A 101 -3.49 -10.19 -10.99
CA LEU A 101 -3.17 -10.06 -9.56
C LEU A 101 -2.15 -11.13 -9.14
N GLU A 102 -1.29 -10.78 -8.19
CA GLU A 102 -0.40 -11.75 -7.56
C GLU A 102 -1.15 -12.49 -6.46
N VAL A 103 -0.93 -13.80 -6.37
CA VAL A 103 -1.39 -14.62 -5.25
C VAL A 103 -0.20 -14.91 -4.37
N ILE A 104 -0.32 -14.57 -3.10
CA ILE A 104 0.69 -14.86 -2.09
C ILE A 104 0.12 -15.78 -1.03
N GLU A 105 0.90 -16.78 -0.63
CA GLU A 105 0.59 -17.58 0.55
C GLU A 105 1.04 -16.82 1.79
N GLY A 106 0.10 -16.60 2.70
CA GLY A 106 0.36 -16.05 4.02
C GLY A 106 1.28 -16.96 4.82
N ARG A 107 1.89 -16.41 5.87
CA ARG A 107 2.73 -17.22 6.76
C ARG A 107 1.87 -18.11 7.63
N ASP A 108 2.41 -19.28 7.94
CA ASP A 108 1.80 -20.23 8.87
C ASP A 108 2.02 -19.83 10.33
N TRP A 109 1.38 -18.75 10.76
CA TRP A 109 1.48 -18.29 12.15
C TRP A 109 0.61 -19.10 13.11
N LEU A 110 -0.50 -19.65 12.62
CA LEU A 110 -1.54 -20.27 13.44
C LEU A 110 -1.76 -21.76 13.13
N GLY A 111 -0.89 -22.39 12.33
CA GLY A 111 -0.95 -23.83 12.06
C GLY A 111 -0.86 -24.68 13.32
N PHE A 112 -0.17 -24.21 14.36
CA PHE A 112 -0.15 -24.87 15.68
C PHE A 112 -1.54 -24.95 16.33
N ALA A 113 -2.46 -24.07 15.94
CA ALA A 113 -3.85 -24.02 16.39
C ALA A 113 -4.82 -24.65 15.37
N GLY A 114 -4.32 -25.29 14.31
CA GLY A 114 -5.13 -25.90 13.26
C GLY A 114 -5.71 -24.91 12.24
N ILE A 115 -5.28 -23.65 12.25
CA ILE A 115 -5.73 -22.63 11.31
C ILE A 115 -4.76 -22.61 10.12
N ALA A 116 -5.28 -22.87 8.93
CA ALA A 116 -4.48 -22.92 7.71
C ALA A 116 -3.94 -21.53 7.30
N SER A 117 -2.80 -21.52 6.61
CA SER A 117 -2.25 -20.29 6.04
C SER A 117 -3.20 -19.72 4.97
N PRO A 118 -3.49 -18.41 4.99
CA PRO A 118 -4.40 -17.81 4.03
C PRO A 118 -3.74 -17.64 2.66
N SER A 119 -4.53 -17.68 1.59
CA SER A 119 -4.11 -17.24 0.25
C SER A 119 -4.69 -15.85 -0.01
N LEU A 120 -3.83 -14.90 -0.37
CA LEU A 120 -4.19 -13.49 -0.48
C LEU A 120 -3.90 -12.95 -1.88
N TYR A 121 -4.84 -12.18 -2.41
CA TYR A 121 -4.60 -11.40 -3.63
C TYR A 121 -3.87 -10.10 -3.31
N MET A 122 -2.86 -9.79 -4.11
CA MET A 122 -2.11 -8.55 -4.04
C MET A 122 -2.02 -7.90 -5.43
N ILE A 123 -1.99 -6.57 -5.43
CA ILE A 123 -1.57 -5.83 -6.63
C ILE A 123 -0.16 -6.27 -7.05
N PRO A 124 0.14 -6.27 -8.37
CA PRO A 124 1.48 -6.57 -8.86
C PRO A 124 2.55 -5.70 -8.21
N ARG A 125 3.74 -6.24 -7.98
CA ARG A 125 4.89 -5.50 -7.41
C ARG A 125 5.24 -4.26 -8.22
N GLU A 126 5.06 -4.31 -9.54
CA GLU A 126 5.29 -3.17 -10.43
C GLU A 126 4.25 -2.07 -10.22
N GLN A 127 2.98 -2.43 -10.01
CA GLN A 127 1.95 -1.48 -9.61
C GLN A 127 2.27 -0.87 -8.24
N GLN A 128 2.66 -1.72 -7.28
CA GLN A 128 3.05 -1.26 -5.96
C GLN A 128 4.23 -0.26 -6.04
N PHE A 129 5.24 -0.55 -6.85
CA PHE A 129 6.35 0.37 -7.11
C PHE A 129 5.86 1.69 -7.73
N ALA A 130 5.02 1.63 -8.76
CA ALA A 130 4.48 2.81 -9.44
C ALA A 130 3.66 3.71 -8.49
N GLU A 131 2.84 3.13 -7.62
CA GLU A 131 2.07 3.88 -6.62
C GLU A 131 2.98 4.55 -5.59
N LYS A 132 4.05 3.88 -5.17
CA LYS A 132 5.07 4.45 -4.28
C LYS A 132 5.84 5.58 -4.95
N LEU A 133 6.23 5.42 -6.21
CA LEU A 133 6.89 6.46 -6.99
C LEU A 133 5.99 7.68 -7.15
N HIS A 134 4.73 7.50 -7.54
CA HIS A 134 3.76 8.59 -7.62
C HIS A 134 3.60 9.33 -6.30
N ALA A 135 3.55 8.59 -5.18
CA ALA A 135 3.41 9.19 -3.87
C ALA A 135 4.68 9.96 -3.46
N TYR A 136 5.86 9.42 -3.76
CA TYR A 136 7.17 10.04 -3.58
C TYR A 136 7.32 11.37 -4.33
N THR A 137 6.87 11.44 -5.59
CA THR A 137 7.03 12.62 -6.46
C THR A 137 5.93 13.66 -6.31
N LEU A 138 4.85 13.36 -5.58
CA LEU A 138 3.70 14.26 -5.43
C LEU A 138 4.09 15.55 -4.70
N PRO A 139 3.96 16.74 -5.33
CA PRO A 139 4.29 18.01 -4.69
C PRO A 139 3.41 18.27 -3.47
N ARG A 140 4.02 18.53 -2.31
CA ARG A 140 3.29 18.87 -1.07
C ARG A 140 3.97 19.99 -0.31
N PRO A 141 3.31 21.13 -0.08
CA PRO A 141 3.81 22.15 0.83
C PRO A 141 3.61 21.69 2.29
N GLY A 142 4.71 21.63 3.07
CA GLY A 142 4.66 21.50 4.53
C GLY A 142 4.21 20.15 5.11
N ALA A 143 4.15 19.07 4.33
CA ALA A 143 3.68 17.76 4.82
C ALA A 143 4.79 16.94 5.52
N ALA A 144 4.42 16.26 6.60
CA ALA A 144 5.33 15.46 7.44
C ALA A 144 5.74 14.10 6.81
N ASN A 145 7.05 13.90 6.71
CA ASN A 145 7.92 12.71 6.77
C ASN A 145 7.42 11.26 6.50
N SER A 146 6.36 11.03 5.73
CA SER A 146 5.97 9.65 5.33
C SER A 146 6.71 9.13 4.10
N ARG A 147 7.27 10.03 3.28
CA ARG A 147 7.89 9.73 1.98
C ARG A 147 9.21 8.99 2.07
N VAL A 148 9.92 9.14 3.18
CA VAL A 148 11.09 8.31 3.48
C VAL A 148 10.75 6.82 3.50
N ARG A 149 9.53 6.45 3.93
CA ARG A 149 9.06 5.06 3.87
C ARG A 149 8.84 4.60 2.43
N ASP A 150 8.34 5.47 1.56
CA ASP A 150 8.14 5.13 0.14
C ASP A 150 9.50 4.88 -0.55
N LEU A 151 10.55 5.64 -0.23
CA LEU A 151 11.91 5.38 -0.70
C LEU A 151 12.41 4.00 -0.25
N VAL A 152 12.30 3.69 1.04
CA VAL A 152 12.68 2.38 1.59
C VAL A 152 11.91 1.24 0.92
N ASP A 153 10.59 1.38 0.79
CA ASP A 153 9.73 0.39 0.17
C ASP A 153 10.12 0.15 -1.31
N MET A 154 10.44 1.22 -2.07
CA MET A 154 10.91 1.12 -3.45
C MET A 154 12.29 0.45 -3.55
N VAL A 155 13.24 0.79 -2.68
CA VAL A 155 14.58 0.16 -2.67
C VAL A 155 14.46 -1.34 -2.39
N LEU A 156 13.61 -1.75 -1.44
CA LEU A 156 13.34 -3.17 -1.16
C LEU A 156 12.76 -3.88 -2.40
N LEU A 157 11.84 -3.24 -3.12
CA LEU A 157 11.28 -3.81 -4.36
C LEU A 157 12.36 -3.94 -5.44
N ILE A 158 13.22 -2.94 -5.62
CA ILE A 158 14.33 -2.99 -6.59
C ILE A 158 15.32 -4.11 -6.23
N GLN A 159 15.77 -4.16 -4.97
CA GLN A 159 16.75 -5.14 -4.49
C GLN A 159 16.21 -6.57 -4.46
N SER A 160 14.89 -6.76 -4.46
CA SER A 160 14.30 -8.09 -4.64
C SER A 160 14.59 -8.69 -6.03
N ALA A 161 15.09 -7.89 -6.99
CA ALA A 161 15.46 -8.30 -8.35
C ALA A 161 14.33 -9.02 -9.11
N THR A 162 13.08 -8.64 -8.83
CA THR A 162 11.89 -9.31 -9.37
C THR A 162 10.98 -8.39 -10.18
N LEU A 163 11.29 -7.10 -10.27
CA LEU A 163 10.54 -6.13 -11.06
C LEU A 163 10.83 -6.33 -12.54
N ALA A 164 9.79 -6.53 -13.36
CA ALA A 164 9.94 -6.53 -14.81
C ALA A 164 9.90 -5.09 -15.36
N HIS A 165 10.99 -4.61 -15.95
CA HIS A 165 11.12 -3.21 -16.42
C HIS A 165 9.95 -2.73 -17.31
N ASN A 166 9.51 -3.56 -18.26
CA ASN A 166 8.39 -3.24 -19.13
C ASN A 166 7.06 -3.09 -18.36
N LYS A 167 6.83 -3.96 -17.36
CA LYS A 167 5.65 -3.88 -16.49
C LYS A 167 5.70 -2.69 -15.55
N VAL A 168 6.89 -2.32 -15.04
CA VAL A 168 7.08 -1.10 -14.24
C VAL A 168 6.75 0.14 -15.07
N THR A 169 7.24 0.20 -16.31
CA THR A 169 6.96 1.32 -17.23
C THR A 169 5.46 1.49 -17.45
N GLU A 170 4.77 0.40 -17.76
CA GLU A 170 3.32 0.41 -17.94
C GLU A 170 2.57 0.77 -16.65
N ALA A 171 3.00 0.23 -15.51
CA ALA A 171 2.41 0.53 -14.21
C ALA A 171 2.52 2.02 -13.85
N ILE A 172 3.70 2.62 -14.07
CA ILE A 172 3.90 4.06 -13.86
C ILE A 172 2.96 4.85 -14.74
N ARG A 173 2.91 4.55 -16.04
CA ARG A 173 2.01 5.22 -16.99
C ARG A 173 0.56 5.17 -16.51
N VAL A 174 0.07 3.97 -16.22
CA VAL A 174 -1.32 3.74 -15.77
C VAL A 174 -1.62 4.45 -14.45
N THR A 175 -0.74 4.38 -13.45
CA THR A 175 -0.94 5.04 -12.16
C THR A 175 -1.02 6.56 -12.31
N PHE A 176 -0.10 7.18 -13.04
CA PHE A 176 -0.09 8.63 -13.24
C PHE A 176 -1.27 9.10 -14.09
N GLU A 177 -1.59 8.41 -15.19
CA GLU A 177 -2.76 8.70 -16.01
C GLU A 177 -4.08 8.55 -15.25
N ARG A 178 -4.14 7.63 -14.29
CA ARG A 178 -5.34 7.39 -13.49
C ARG A 178 -5.50 8.44 -12.40
N ARG A 179 -4.43 8.74 -11.65
CA ARG A 179 -4.47 9.67 -10.51
C ARG A 179 -4.51 11.12 -10.95
N LYS A 180 -3.90 11.49 -12.08
CA LYS A 180 -3.94 12.85 -12.69
C LYS A 180 -3.68 14.01 -11.72
N THR A 181 -2.87 13.78 -10.68
CA THR A 181 -2.57 14.81 -9.66
C THR A 181 -1.40 15.68 -10.06
N HIS A 182 -0.40 15.10 -10.72
CA HIS A 182 0.79 15.76 -11.24
C HIS A 182 1.39 14.93 -12.38
N THR A 183 2.27 15.53 -13.17
CA THR A 183 3.03 14.84 -14.21
C THR A 183 4.20 14.08 -13.59
N LEU A 184 4.57 12.94 -14.18
CA LEU A 184 5.83 12.27 -13.85
C LEU A 184 7.00 13.23 -14.10
N PRO A 185 7.85 13.52 -13.10
CA PRO A 185 8.92 14.49 -13.26
C PRO A 185 10.10 13.88 -14.02
N ASN A 186 10.71 14.62 -14.96
CA ASN A 186 11.89 14.15 -15.72
C ASN A 186 13.12 13.84 -14.84
N THR A 187 13.15 14.37 -13.62
CA THR A 187 14.22 14.14 -12.64
C THR A 187 13.57 13.91 -11.29
N LEU A 188 14.01 12.86 -10.59
CA LEU A 188 13.44 12.53 -9.29
C LEU A 188 13.89 13.55 -8.23
N PRO A 189 12.98 13.98 -7.34
CA PRO A 189 13.34 14.91 -6.27
C PRO A 189 14.33 14.22 -5.32
N VAL A 190 15.42 14.91 -5.01
CA VAL A 190 16.44 14.45 -4.06
C VAL A 190 15.85 14.42 -2.66
N PRO A 191 16.09 13.36 -1.85
CA PRO A 191 15.68 13.32 -0.46
C PRO A 191 16.25 14.53 0.31
N PRO A 192 15.42 15.23 1.10
CA PRO A 192 15.92 16.32 1.93
C PRO A 192 16.77 15.76 3.09
N ALA A 193 17.72 16.55 3.58
CA ALA A 193 18.64 16.13 4.65
C ALA A 193 17.95 15.67 5.94
N GLU A 194 16.73 16.15 6.20
CA GLU A 194 15.89 15.72 7.33
C GLU A 194 15.49 14.23 7.27
N TRP A 195 15.60 13.58 6.11
CA TRP A 195 15.31 12.15 5.97
C TRP A 195 16.44 11.26 6.44
N GLN A 196 17.64 11.79 6.67
CA GLN A 196 18.81 11.01 7.07
C GLN A 196 18.52 10.11 8.30
N LYS A 197 18.11 10.72 9.41
CA LYS A 197 17.79 9.99 10.66
C LYS A 197 16.62 9.01 10.53
N PRO A 198 15.44 9.38 9.99
CA PRO A 198 14.33 8.43 9.86
C PRO A 198 14.63 7.32 8.84
N TYR A 199 15.41 7.60 7.79
CA TYR A 199 15.90 6.58 6.87
C TYR A 199 16.80 5.58 7.59
N GLU A 200 17.81 6.01 8.34
CA GLU A 200 18.71 5.12 9.09
C GLU A 200 17.94 4.17 10.03
N ALA A 201 16.88 4.65 10.69
CA ALA A 201 16.04 3.83 11.55
C ALA A 201 15.29 2.76 10.75
N LEU A 202 14.66 3.14 9.63
CA LEU A 202 13.94 2.22 8.75
C LEU A 202 14.88 1.24 8.05
N ALA A 203 16.05 1.70 7.61
CA ALA A 203 17.06 0.88 6.96
C ALA A 203 17.53 -0.23 7.91
N ARG A 204 17.79 0.11 9.19
CA ARG A 204 18.14 -0.88 10.22
C ARG A 204 17.02 -1.90 10.44
N GLU A 205 15.77 -1.45 10.52
CA GLU A 205 14.61 -2.35 10.63
C GLU A 205 14.52 -3.29 9.42
N CYS A 206 14.77 -2.76 8.21
CA CYS A 206 14.63 -3.51 6.97
C CYS A 206 15.88 -4.28 6.54
N GLY A 207 16.97 -4.23 7.32
CA GLY A 207 18.26 -4.83 6.95
C GLY A 207 18.93 -4.20 5.73
N LEU A 208 18.60 -2.95 5.39
CA LEU A 208 19.24 -2.18 4.32
C LEU A 208 20.57 -1.59 4.82
N SER A 209 21.58 -1.60 3.95
CA SER A 209 22.86 -0.93 4.17
C SER A 209 22.95 0.40 3.44
N GLY A 210 23.78 1.32 3.92
CA GLY A 210 24.03 2.62 3.31
C GLY A 210 23.20 3.75 3.91
N GLN A 211 23.42 4.95 3.41
CA GLN A 211 22.73 6.18 3.79
C GLN A 211 21.57 6.49 2.84
N VAL A 212 20.82 7.56 3.11
CA VAL A 212 19.65 7.92 2.29
C VAL A 212 20.05 8.25 0.85
N GLU A 213 21.26 8.77 0.65
CA GLU A 213 21.84 9.05 -0.66
C GLU A 213 22.08 7.76 -1.45
N ASP A 214 22.58 6.70 -0.80
CA ASP A 214 22.79 5.41 -1.46
C ASP A 214 21.46 4.79 -1.91
N ALA A 215 20.43 4.87 -1.07
CA ALA A 215 19.07 4.45 -1.43
C ALA A 215 18.50 5.27 -2.58
N PHE A 216 18.71 6.58 -2.58
CA PHE A 216 18.29 7.44 -3.66
C PHE A 216 19.01 7.09 -4.97
N GLU A 217 20.31 6.82 -4.94
CA GLU A 217 21.06 6.44 -6.13
C GLU A 217 20.58 5.10 -6.71
N ILE A 218 20.18 4.14 -5.88
CA ILE A 218 19.52 2.90 -6.32
C ILE A 218 18.21 3.21 -7.04
N LEU A 219 17.34 4.02 -6.42
CA LEU A 219 16.07 4.43 -7.02
C LEU A 219 16.30 5.17 -8.35
N ARG A 220 17.21 6.13 -8.35
CA ARG A 220 17.56 6.98 -9.49
C ARG A 220 18.03 6.14 -10.67
N THR A 221 18.99 5.25 -10.44
CA THR A 221 19.55 4.36 -11.47
C THR A 221 18.50 3.45 -12.08
N PHE A 222 17.56 2.97 -11.26
CA PHE A 222 16.49 2.09 -11.73
C PHE A 222 15.38 2.86 -12.50
N ALA A 223 14.97 4.01 -11.99
CA ALA A 223 13.77 4.71 -12.47
C ALA A 223 14.05 5.75 -13.57
N GLU A 224 15.19 6.46 -13.57
CA GLU A 224 15.46 7.50 -14.57
C GLU A 224 15.42 7.00 -16.03
N PRO A 225 15.93 5.80 -16.38
CA PRO A 225 15.79 5.26 -17.73
C PRO A 225 14.34 5.03 -18.18
N ILE A 226 13.42 4.90 -17.23
CA ILE A 226 11.98 4.69 -17.46
C ILE A 226 11.23 6.02 -17.52
N VAL A 227 11.71 7.00 -16.77
CA VAL A 227 11.07 8.30 -16.58
C VAL A 227 11.50 9.31 -17.67
N GLY A 228 12.73 9.20 -18.18
CA GLY A 228 13.29 10.10 -19.20
C GLY A 228 13.23 9.58 -20.64
N GLY A 229 12.67 8.38 -20.87
CA GLY A 229 12.46 7.77 -22.19
C GLY A 229 11.02 7.88 -22.64
#